data_AF-A0AAV9Q1W3-F1
#
_entry.id   AF-A0AAV9Q1W3-F1
#
_cell.length_a   1.000
_cell.length_b   1.000
_cell.length_c   1.000
_cell.angle_alpha   90.00
_cell.angle_beta   90.00
_cell.angle_gamma   90.00
#
_symmetry.space_group_name_H-M   'P 1'
#
loop_
_entity.id
_entity.type
_entity.pdbx_description
1 polymer ?
#
loop_
_entity_poly.entity_id
_entity_poly.type
_entity_poly.pdbx_seq_one_letter_code
_entity_poly.pdbx_strand_id
1 'polypeptide(L)'
;MPSTSRQDLLSAAQAFCNTFAEQKPPEEIFSHFSSANDVLAVEHGLPQLAPFLGREFRGQDGIREYFQLLSSNLKYENMHFSNFVVDTEVFKGWDEVFTYVLEFDPDNKVKVYEIWADSGAAYLASKGELKQ
;
A
#
# COMPACT_ATOMS: atom_id res chain seq x y z
N MET A 1 24.30 -10.53 11.86
CA MET A 1 23.01 -10.14 12.48
C MET A 1 22.12 -11.37 12.49
N PRO A 2 21.33 -11.65 13.54
CA PRO A 2 20.41 -12.78 13.49
C PRO A 2 19.47 -12.55 12.30
N SER A 3 19.39 -13.53 11.39
CA SER A 3 18.46 -13.48 10.27
C SER A 3 17.04 -13.57 10.83
N THR A 4 16.29 -12.48 10.79
CA THR A 4 14.86 -12.50 11.14
C THR A 4 14.17 -13.55 10.29
N SER A 5 13.42 -14.46 10.91
CA SER A 5 12.77 -15.52 10.13
C SER A 5 11.62 -14.94 9.31
N ARG A 6 11.27 -15.61 8.20
CA ARG A 6 10.07 -15.29 7.41
C ARG A 6 8.82 -15.19 8.30
N GLN A 7 8.73 -16.04 9.34
CA GLN A 7 7.60 -16.07 10.25
C GLN A 7 7.54 -14.83 11.15
N ASP A 8 8.69 -14.34 11.62
CA ASP A 8 8.75 -13.13 12.45
C ASP A 8 8.35 -11.90 11.64
N LEU A 9 8.86 -11.77 10.40
CA LEU A 9 8.48 -10.70 9.48
C LEU A 9 6.98 -10.73 9.16
N LEU A 10 6.43 -11.92 8.89
CA LEU A 10 4.99 -12.09 8.65
C LEU A 10 4.17 -11.64 9.86
N SER A 11 4.57 -12.06 11.06
CA SER A 11 3.87 -11.75 12.30
C SER A 11 3.87 -10.25 12.58
N ALA A 12 5.01 -9.58 12.35
CA ALA A 12 5.12 -8.12 12.49
C ALA A 12 4.22 -7.38 11.47
N ALA A 13 4.24 -7.80 10.20
CA ALA A 13 3.40 -7.20 9.17
C ALA A 13 1.90 -7.36 9.47
N GLN A 14 1.48 -8.56 9.89
CA GLN A 14 0.10 -8.82 10.29
C GLN A 14 -0.33 -7.99 11.49
N ALA A 15 0.54 -7.86 12.50
CA ALA A 15 0.23 -7.06 13.68
C ALA A 15 -0.03 -5.60 13.32
N PHE A 16 0.85 -4.97 12.52
CA PHE A 16 0.65 -3.61 12.03
C PHE A 16 -0.65 -3.48 11.22
N CYS A 17 -0.86 -4.35 10.23
CA CYS A 17 -2.04 -4.33 9.38
C CYS A 17 -3.35 -4.48 10.17
N ASN A 18 -3.39 -5.37 11.16
CA ASN A 18 -4.55 -5.57 12.02
C ASN A 18 -4.81 -4.35 12.90
N THR A 19 -3.77 -3.81 13.56
CA THR A 19 -3.88 -2.57 14.35
C THR A 19 -4.44 -1.42 13.51
N PHE A 20 -3.99 -1.27 12.26
CA PHE A 20 -4.48 -0.24 11.35
C PHE A 20 -5.91 -0.49 10.88
N ALA A 21 -6.25 -1.71 10.45
CA ALA A 21 -7.59 -2.10 10.01
C ALA A 21 -8.66 -1.94 11.11
N GLU A 22 -8.30 -2.25 12.36
CA GLU A 22 -9.17 -2.12 13.53
C GLU A 22 -9.34 -0.68 14.03
N GLN A 23 -8.74 0.30 13.35
CA GLN A 23 -8.78 1.72 13.74
C GLN A 23 -8.34 1.95 15.20
N LYS A 24 -7.27 1.24 15.62
CA LYS A 24 -6.69 1.45 16.93
C LYS A 24 -6.19 2.89 17.08
N PRO A 25 -6.07 3.39 18.32
CA PRO A 25 -5.49 4.70 18.59
C PRO A 25 -4.12 4.92 17.90
N PRO A 26 -3.80 6.15 17.45
CA PRO A 26 -2.57 6.43 16.70
C PRO A 26 -1.29 5.97 17.42
N GLU A 27 -1.23 6.02 18.74
CA GLU A 27 -0.09 5.56 19.52
C GLU A 27 0.20 4.06 19.37
N GLU A 28 -0.85 3.23 19.22
CA GLU A 28 -0.68 1.80 18.96
C GLU A 28 -0.16 1.57 17.54
N ILE A 29 -0.65 2.35 16.55
CA ILE A 29 -0.16 2.30 15.17
C ILE A 29 1.32 2.70 15.12
N PHE A 30 1.70 3.79 15.79
CA PHE A 30 3.07 4.30 15.80
C PHE A 30 4.05 3.37 16.53
N SER A 31 3.58 2.53 17.46
CA SER A 31 4.42 1.56 18.17
C SER A 31 5.01 0.47 17.26
N HIS A 32 4.42 0.26 16.07
CA HIS A 32 4.94 -0.69 15.08
C HIS A 32 6.11 -0.14 14.26
N PHE A 33 6.38 1.16 14.30
CA PHE A 33 7.47 1.79 13.54
C PHE A 33 8.76 1.81 14.34
N SER A 34 9.89 1.65 13.64
CA SER A 34 11.23 1.77 14.24
C SER A 34 11.44 3.16 14.85
N SER A 35 12.12 3.24 15.99
CA SER A 35 12.55 4.50 16.60
C SER A 35 13.75 5.15 15.90
N ALA A 36 14.26 4.54 14.82
CA ALA A 36 15.34 5.10 14.03
C ALA A 36 14.91 6.35 13.25
N ASN A 37 15.88 7.22 12.95
CA ASN A 37 15.63 8.50 12.27
C ASN A 37 15.37 8.35 10.76
N ASP A 38 15.61 7.17 10.20
CA ASP A 38 15.52 6.86 8.77
C ASP A 38 14.22 6.14 8.38
N VAL A 39 13.23 6.05 9.29
CA VAL A 39 11.88 5.59 8.91
C VAL A 39 11.31 6.44 7.79
N LEU A 40 10.66 5.77 6.84
CA LEU A 40 10.15 6.36 5.62
C LEU A 40 8.75 5.79 5.33
N ALA A 41 7.80 6.68 5.12
CA ALA A 41 6.54 6.36 4.44
C ALA A 41 6.51 7.06 3.08
N VAL A 42 6.13 6.33 2.05
CA VAL A 42 5.86 6.83 0.70
C VAL A 42 4.62 6.11 0.20
N GLU A 43 3.57 6.87 -0.11
CA GLU A 43 2.46 6.34 -0.90
C GLU A 43 2.68 6.78 -2.35
N HIS A 44 2.94 5.83 -3.22
CA HIS A 44 3.21 6.12 -4.62
C HIS A 44 1.93 6.57 -5.31
N GLY A 45 2.05 7.58 -6.15
CA GLY A 45 0.90 8.14 -6.86
C GLY A 45 1.19 9.58 -7.30
N LEU A 46 0.21 10.19 -7.93
CA LEU A 46 0.32 11.57 -8.39
C LEU A 46 0.01 12.55 -7.24
N PRO A 47 0.93 13.47 -6.86
CA PRO A 47 0.70 14.42 -5.77
C PRO A 47 -0.53 15.32 -5.94
N GLN A 48 -0.99 15.50 -7.17
CA GLN A 48 -2.20 16.26 -7.50
C GLN A 48 -3.50 15.53 -7.14
N LEU A 49 -3.48 14.22 -6.88
CA LEU A 49 -4.67 13.45 -6.54
C LEU A 49 -4.99 13.46 -5.04
N ALA A 50 -3.96 13.49 -4.19
CA ALA A 50 -4.11 13.61 -2.73
C ALA A 50 -2.81 14.11 -2.09
N PRO A 51 -2.88 14.83 -0.94
CA PRO A 51 -1.72 15.48 -0.34
C PRO A 51 -0.66 14.52 0.23
N PHE A 52 -1.00 13.24 0.38
CA PHE A 52 -0.09 12.19 0.86
C PHE A 52 0.57 11.38 -0.27
N LEU A 53 0.14 11.55 -1.53
CA LEU A 53 0.67 10.79 -2.67
C LEU A 53 1.94 11.40 -3.24
N GLY A 54 2.86 10.56 -3.68
CA GLY A 54 4.11 10.94 -4.37
C GLY A 54 5.08 11.76 -3.51
N ARG A 55 4.92 11.71 -2.18
CA ARG A 55 5.71 12.47 -1.21
C ARG A 55 6.41 11.53 -0.23
N GLU A 56 7.63 11.89 0.15
CA GLU A 56 8.35 11.21 1.23
C GLU A 56 8.02 11.84 2.60
N PHE A 57 7.75 10.96 3.56
CA PHE A 57 7.55 11.30 4.97
C PHE A 57 8.63 10.60 5.79
N ARG A 58 9.57 11.38 6.33
CA ARG A 58 10.79 10.87 6.98
C ARG A 58 10.79 11.12 8.48
N GLY A 59 11.38 10.18 9.21
CA GLY A 59 11.47 10.25 10.67
C GLY A 59 10.11 10.13 11.34
N GLN A 60 10.12 10.11 12.67
CA GLN A 60 8.91 9.93 13.48
C GLN A 60 7.84 11.01 13.22
N ASP A 61 8.26 12.26 13.03
CA ASP A 61 7.34 13.36 12.75
C ASP A 61 6.73 13.25 11.35
N GLY A 62 7.51 12.76 10.37
CA GLY A 62 6.98 12.47 9.03
C GLY A 62 5.92 11.38 9.07
N ILE A 63 6.14 10.28 9.81
CA ILE A 63 5.14 9.21 9.95
C ILE A 63 3.85 9.76 10.57
N ARG A 64 3.94 10.61 11.61
CA ARG A 64 2.76 11.25 12.21
C ARG A 64 2.02 12.14 11.20
N GLU A 65 2.75 12.95 10.44
CA GLU A 65 2.18 13.80 9.41
C GLU A 65 1.45 12.96 8.34
N TYR A 66 2.05 11.85 7.90
CA TYR A 66 1.45 10.94 6.94
C TYR A 66 0.10 10.39 7.43
N PHE A 67 0.03 9.84 8.64
CA PHE A 67 -1.22 9.30 9.19
C PHE A 67 -2.25 10.40 9.50
N GLN A 68 -1.82 11.61 9.83
CA GLN A 68 -2.71 12.75 9.98
C GLN A 68 -3.33 13.17 8.64
N LEU A 69 -2.55 13.19 7.56
CA LEU A 69 -3.05 13.44 6.21
C LEU A 69 -4.00 12.33 5.77
N LEU A 70 -3.64 11.06 5.96
CA LEU A 70 -4.50 9.91 5.67
C LEU A 70 -5.87 10.05 6.33
N SER A 71 -5.89 10.21 7.67
CA SER A 71 -7.13 10.30 8.44
C SER A 71 -7.98 11.54 8.13
N SER A 72 -7.36 12.63 7.69
CA SER A 72 -8.07 13.85 7.29
C SER A 72 -8.72 13.76 5.90
N ASN A 73 -8.18 12.90 5.03
CA ASN A 73 -8.60 12.79 3.62
C ASN A 73 -9.39 11.51 3.32
N LEU A 74 -9.21 10.46 4.11
CA LEU A 74 -9.82 9.15 3.89
C LEU A 74 -10.57 8.67 5.14
N LYS A 75 -11.74 8.08 4.91
CA LYS A 75 -12.45 7.26 5.89
C LYS A 75 -12.55 5.86 5.34
N TYR A 76 -12.34 4.88 6.18
CA TYR A 76 -12.44 3.47 5.82
C TYR A 76 -13.25 2.73 6.87
N GLU A 77 -13.92 1.66 6.44
CA GLU A 77 -14.65 0.73 7.29
C GLU A 77 -14.43 -0.67 6.74
N ASN A 78 -14.39 -1.69 7.61
CA ASN A 78 -14.25 -3.10 7.21
C ASN A 78 -12.98 -3.39 6.38
N MET A 79 -11.88 -2.68 6.67
CA MET A 79 -10.59 -2.92 6.04
C MET A 79 -10.06 -4.30 6.42
N HIS A 80 -9.51 -5.03 5.45
CA HIS A 80 -8.90 -6.35 5.67
C HIS A 80 -7.65 -6.49 4.81
N PHE A 81 -6.61 -7.09 5.36
CA PHE A 81 -5.35 -7.39 4.66
C PHE A 81 -5.21 -8.89 4.50
N SER A 82 -4.82 -9.35 3.31
CA SER A 82 -4.63 -10.78 3.00
C SER A 82 -3.50 -10.97 1.99
N ASN A 83 -3.12 -12.22 1.70
CA ASN A 83 -2.11 -12.57 0.69
C ASN A 83 -0.72 -11.93 0.91
N PHE A 84 -0.24 -11.88 2.15
CA PHE A 84 1.09 -11.35 2.47
C PHE A 84 2.21 -12.12 1.75
N VAL A 85 2.99 -11.41 0.94
CA VAL A 85 4.24 -11.91 0.36
C VAL A 85 5.38 -11.47 1.26
N VAL A 86 6.13 -12.43 1.80
CA VAL A 86 7.29 -12.16 2.66
C VAL A 86 8.53 -12.63 1.96
N ASP A 87 9.32 -11.67 1.51
CA ASP A 87 10.64 -11.85 0.94
C ASP A 87 11.70 -11.42 1.97
N THR A 88 12.59 -12.34 2.33
CA THR A 88 13.69 -12.09 3.28
C THR A 88 14.85 -11.33 2.65
N GLU A 89 14.90 -11.20 1.31
CA GLU A 89 15.98 -10.53 0.56
C GLU A 89 15.57 -9.17 -0.05
N VAL A 90 14.33 -8.72 0.20
CA VAL A 90 13.76 -7.42 -0.25
C VAL A 90 13.83 -7.25 -1.77
N PHE A 91 13.03 -8.03 -2.51
CA PHE A 91 12.74 -7.72 -3.91
C PHE A 91 11.66 -6.63 -4.00
N LYS A 92 12.03 -5.45 -4.50
CA LYS A 92 11.07 -4.41 -4.90
C LYS A 92 10.56 -4.69 -6.31
N GLY A 93 9.55 -5.55 -6.40
CA GLY A 93 8.77 -5.77 -7.62
C GLY A 93 7.48 -4.97 -7.58
N TRP A 94 7.03 -4.47 -8.73
CA TRP A 94 5.68 -3.94 -8.87
C TRP A 94 4.77 -5.08 -9.34
N ASP A 95 3.88 -5.55 -8.46
CA ASP A 95 2.77 -6.44 -8.78
C ASP A 95 1.49 -5.59 -8.80
N GLU A 96 1.06 -5.11 -9.97
CA GLU A 96 -0.25 -4.48 -10.10
C GLU A 96 -1.35 -5.53 -10.17
N VAL A 97 -2.35 -5.38 -9.29
CA VAL A 97 -3.53 -6.24 -9.29
C VAL A 97 -4.63 -5.57 -10.09
N PHE A 98 -4.98 -6.17 -11.22
CA PHE A 98 -6.11 -5.77 -12.04
C PHE A 98 -7.34 -6.60 -11.67
N THR A 99 -8.51 -5.98 -11.60
CA THR A 99 -9.78 -6.70 -11.58
C THR A 99 -10.40 -6.65 -12.97
N TYR A 100 -10.71 -7.83 -13.54
CA TYR A 100 -11.36 -7.96 -14.84
C TYR A 100 -12.81 -8.43 -14.69
N VAL A 101 -13.73 -7.78 -15.39
CA VAL A 101 -15.10 -8.28 -15.59
C VAL A 101 -15.29 -8.57 -17.07
N LEU A 102 -15.57 -9.84 -17.37
CA LEU A 102 -15.71 -10.37 -18.72
C LEU A 102 -17.14 -10.89 -18.93
N GLU A 103 -17.84 -10.36 -19.91
CA GLU A 103 -19.07 -10.96 -20.44
C GLU A 103 -18.74 -11.68 -21.74
N PHE A 104 -19.36 -12.83 -21.99
CA PHE A 104 -19.15 -13.63 -23.21
C PHE A 104 -20.45 -13.73 -24.02
N ASP A 105 -20.33 -13.78 -25.35
CA ASP A 105 -21.43 -14.06 -26.27
C ASP A 105 -21.72 -15.59 -26.40
N PRO A 106 -22.76 -16.00 -27.16
CA PRO A 106 -23.08 -17.41 -27.35
C PRO A 106 -21.98 -18.26 -28.02
N ASP A 107 -21.03 -17.64 -28.73
CA ASP A 107 -19.89 -18.29 -29.38
C ASP A 107 -18.63 -18.31 -28.49
N ASN A 108 -18.79 -18.01 -27.19
CA ASN A 108 -17.74 -17.88 -26.18
C ASN A 108 -16.67 -16.82 -26.54
N LYS A 109 -17.07 -15.74 -27.21
CA LYS A 109 -16.21 -14.57 -27.46
C LYS A 109 -16.48 -13.50 -26.42
N VAL A 110 -15.43 -12.79 -25.99
CA VAL A 110 -15.55 -11.68 -25.04
C VAL A 110 -16.38 -10.58 -25.69
N LYS A 111 -17.52 -10.29 -25.10
CA LYS A 111 -18.50 -9.27 -25.51
C LYS A 111 -18.35 -7.98 -24.70
N VAL A 112 -18.00 -8.09 -23.42
CA VAL A 112 -17.71 -6.96 -22.52
C VAL A 112 -16.37 -7.22 -21.83
N TYR A 113 -15.51 -6.22 -21.83
CA TYR A 113 -14.17 -6.25 -21.23
C TYR A 113 -13.99 -4.99 -20.38
N GLU A 114 -14.20 -5.12 -19.06
CA GLU A 114 -14.02 -4.03 -18.10
C GLU A 114 -12.81 -4.33 -17.19
N ILE A 115 -12.02 -3.30 -16.92
CA ILE A 115 -10.80 -3.39 -16.13
C ILE A 115 -10.81 -2.31 -15.05
N TRP A 116 -10.51 -2.67 -13.80
CA TRP A 116 -10.21 -1.75 -12.72
C TRP A 116 -8.75 -1.94 -12.30
N ALA A 117 -8.04 -0.81 -12.20
CA ALA A 117 -6.61 -0.73 -11.91
C ALA A 117 -6.31 0.56 -11.13
N ASP A 118 -5.07 0.74 -10.68
CA ASP A 118 -4.61 2.02 -10.14
C ASP A 118 -4.40 3.01 -11.30
N SER A 119 -5.39 3.89 -11.49
CA SER A 119 -5.33 4.90 -12.55
C SER A 119 -4.14 5.87 -12.44
N GLY A 120 -3.62 6.11 -11.24
CA GLY A 120 -2.45 6.97 -11.02
C GLY A 120 -1.16 6.28 -11.45
N ALA A 121 -0.98 5.02 -11.05
CA ALA A 121 0.15 4.20 -11.50
C ALA A 121 0.12 3.99 -13.02
N ALA A 122 -1.06 3.66 -13.58
CA ALA A 122 -1.26 3.51 -15.01
C ALA A 122 -0.94 4.81 -15.79
N TYR A 123 -1.34 5.97 -15.26
CA TYR A 123 -1.00 7.27 -15.87
C TYR A 123 0.51 7.51 -15.86
N LEU A 124 1.18 7.32 -14.73
CA LEU A 124 2.64 7.49 -14.62
C LEU A 124 3.39 6.53 -15.54
N ALA A 125 2.96 5.27 -15.62
CA ALA A 125 3.51 4.27 -16.53
C ALA A 125 3.36 4.72 -18.00
N SER A 126 2.21 5.28 -18.38
CA SER A 126 1.97 5.78 -19.74
C SER A 126 2.92 6.93 -20.16
N LYS A 127 3.51 7.63 -19.18
CA LYS A 127 4.48 8.70 -19.38
C LYS A 127 5.94 8.24 -19.24
N GLY A 128 6.17 6.99 -18.83
CA GLY A 128 7.50 6.51 -18.44
C GLY A 128 8.02 7.14 -17.14
N GLU A 129 7.13 7.67 -16.31
CA GLU A 129 7.44 8.40 -15.08
C GLU A 129 7.21 7.57 -13.81
N LEU A 130 6.72 6.34 -13.94
CA LEU A 130 6.54 5.43 -12.81
C LEU A 130 7.92 5.01 -12.26
N LYS A 131 8.27 5.49 -11.07
CA LYS A 131 9.52 5.15 -10.38
C LYS A 131 9.29 3.97 -9.43
N GLN A 132 10.16 2.96 -9.50
CA GLN A 132 10.25 1.83 -8.55
C GLN A 132 10.88 2.25 -7.23
#